data_AF-A0A947I2W5-F1
#
_entry.id   AF-A0A947I2W5-F1
#
_cell.length_a   1.000
_cell.length_b   1.000
_cell.length_c   1.000
_cell.angle_alpha   90.00
_cell.angle_beta   90.00
_cell.angle_gamma   90.00
#
_symmetry.space_group_name_H-M   'P 1'
#
loop_
_entity.id
_entity.type
_entity.pdbx_description
1 polymer ?
#
loop_
_entity_poly.entity_id
_entity_poly.type
_entity_poly.pdbx_seq_one_letter_code
_entity_poly.pdbx_strand_id
1 'polypeptide(L)'
;MTDTFFNSIKTYLEPWLLFLAEDPILRAGQLSLMVVGFLAIFLVFFTTRDIILRTNSFFLMLFCILIVALLPGVGFLIYLLIRPSRTLKEKELENLVNDLIQEVVGKKLNRSKKKVIKV
;
A
#
# COMPACT_ATOMS: atom_id res chain seq x y z
N MET A 1 -11.27 51.04 1.46
CA MET A 1 -10.04 50.29 1.83
C MET A 1 -10.26 48.78 1.81
N THR A 2 -11.47 48.30 2.09
CA THR A 2 -11.86 46.89 1.93
C THR A 2 -11.91 46.46 0.46
N ASP A 3 -12.44 47.29 -0.45
CA ASP A 3 -12.62 46.92 -1.86
C ASP A 3 -11.30 46.71 -2.61
N THR A 4 -10.28 47.49 -2.27
CA THR A 4 -8.91 47.34 -2.79
C THR A 4 -8.29 46.01 -2.39
N PHE A 5 -8.55 45.53 -1.17
CA PHE A 5 -8.05 44.24 -0.70
C PHE A 5 -8.74 43.07 -1.41
N PHE A 6 -10.08 43.12 -1.53
CA PHE A 6 -10.83 42.09 -2.26
C PHE A 6 -10.49 42.06 -3.75
N ASN A 7 -10.26 43.22 -4.38
CA ASN A 7 -9.85 43.27 -5.78
C ASN A 7 -8.44 42.72 -5.98
N SER A 8 -7.48 43.01 -5.10
CA SER A 8 -6.16 42.38 -5.15
C SER A 8 -6.25 40.86 -5.03
N ILE A 9 -7.04 40.35 -4.08
CA ILE A 9 -7.31 38.92 -3.94
C ILE A 9 -7.88 38.35 -5.25
N LYS A 10 -8.90 38.98 -5.83
CA LYS A 10 -9.49 38.53 -7.10
C LYS A 10 -8.46 38.48 -8.24
N THR A 11 -7.60 39.49 -8.38
CA THR A 11 -6.56 39.49 -9.41
C THR A 11 -5.57 38.34 -9.25
N TYR A 12 -5.22 37.97 -8.01
CA TYR A 12 -4.34 36.81 -7.77
C TYR A 12 -5.06 35.47 -7.94
N LEU A 13 -6.37 35.42 -7.67
CA LEU A 13 -7.17 34.20 -7.84
C LEU A 13 -7.71 34.01 -9.26
N GLU A 14 -7.80 35.06 -10.08
CA GLU A 14 -8.31 34.99 -11.45
C GLU A 14 -7.61 33.90 -12.28
N PRO A 15 -6.27 33.78 -12.30
CA PRO A 15 -5.59 32.71 -13.03
C PRO A 15 -5.95 31.30 -12.53
N TRP A 16 -6.18 31.17 -11.22
CA TRP A 16 -6.59 29.92 -10.58
C TRP A 16 -8.09 29.63 -10.79
N LEU A 17 -8.91 30.65 -10.98
CA LEU A 17 -10.33 30.55 -11.31
C LEU A 17 -10.54 30.26 -12.80
N LEU A 18 -9.69 30.80 -13.67
CA LEU A 18 -9.63 30.47 -15.10
C LEU A 18 -9.25 29.01 -15.35
N PHE A 19 -8.54 28.38 -14.40
CA PHE A 19 -8.35 26.94 -14.43
C PHE A 19 -9.69 26.21 -14.37
N LEU A 20 -10.66 26.64 -13.55
CA LEU A 20 -12.00 26.04 -13.55
C LEU A 20 -12.80 26.57 -14.75
N ALA A 21 -13.11 25.70 -15.71
CA ALA A 21 -13.85 26.08 -16.93
C ALA A 21 -15.10 26.95 -16.64
N GLU A 22 -15.37 27.90 -17.55
CA GLU A 22 -16.54 28.80 -17.47
C GLU A 22 -17.85 28.03 -17.62
N ASP A 23 -17.84 26.99 -18.48
CA ASP A 23 -18.99 26.11 -18.71
C ASP A 23 -19.24 25.15 -17.52
N PRO A 24 -20.49 25.04 -17.03
CA PRO A 24 -20.82 24.20 -15.87
C PRO A 24 -20.51 22.72 -16.12
N ILE A 25 -20.64 22.24 -17.36
CA ILE A 25 -20.38 20.85 -17.75
C ILE A 25 -18.87 20.56 -17.77
N LEU A 26 -18.08 21.46 -18.35
CA LEU A 26 -16.62 21.31 -18.40
C LEU A 26 -16.01 21.41 -17.00
N ARG A 27 -16.55 22.29 -16.14
CA ARG A 27 -16.13 22.41 -14.74
C ARG A 27 -16.40 21.13 -13.95
N ALA A 28 -17.58 20.53 -14.14
CA ALA A 28 -17.91 19.25 -13.52
C ALA A 28 -16.98 18.12 -14.01
N GLY A 29 -16.70 18.08 -15.31
CA GLY A 29 -15.74 17.14 -15.90
C GLY A 29 -14.34 17.29 -15.32
N GLN A 30 -13.85 18.51 -15.22
CA GLN A 30 -12.53 18.82 -14.66
C GLN A 30 -12.41 18.45 -13.18
N LEU A 31 -13.42 18.77 -12.37
CA LEU A 31 -13.49 18.35 -10.97
C LEU A 31 -13.48 16.82 -10.86
N SER A 32 -14.25 16.12 -11.69
CA SER A 32 -14.29 14.66 -11.70
C SER A 32 -12.93 14.05 -12.02
N LEU A 33 -12.23 14.58 -13.04
CA LEU A 33 -10.88 14.14 -13.40
C LEU A 33 -9.88 14.41 -12.29
N MET A 34 -9.98 15.55 -11.61
CA MET A 34 -9.12 15.91 -10.50
C MET A 34 -9.32 14.97 -9.30
N VAL A 35 -10.57 14.63 -8.99
CA VAL A 35 -10.92 13.66 -7.94
C VAL A 35 -10.41 12.26 -8.30
N VAL A 36 -10.64 11.81 -9.54
CA VAL A 36 -10.17 10.49 -10.01
C VAL A 36 -8.65 10.42 -9.99
N GLY A 37 -7.95 11.46 -10.44
CA GLY A 37 -6.49 11.55 -10.39
C GLY A 37 -5.96 11.52 -8.95
N PHE A 38 -6.58 12.26 -8.05
CA PHE A 38 -6.21 12.24 -6.62
C PHE A 38 -6.44 10.86 -6.00
N LEU A 39 -7.58 10.22 -6.29
CA LEU A 39 -7.87 8.87 -5.83
C LEU A 39 -6.87 7.85 -6.39
N ALA A 40 -6.48 7.97 -7.66
CA ALA A 40 -5.48 7.10 -8.28
C ALA A 40 -4.13 7.20 -7.55
N ILE A 41 -3.66 8.43 -7.31
CA ILE A 41 -2.41 8.67 -6.55
C ILE A 41 -2.52 8.08 -5.15
N PHE A 42 -3.62 8.36 -4.43
CA PHE A 42 -3.86 7.82 -3.10
C PHE A 42 -3.83 6.27 -3.10
N LEU A 43 -4.47 5.63 -4.09
CA LEU A 43 -4.47 4.18 -4.24
C LEU A 43 -3.07 3.61 -4.45
N VAL A 44 -2.24 4.26 -5.28
CA VAL A 44 -0.87 3.83 -5.54
C VAL A 44 -0.05 3.86 -4.25
N PHE A 45 -0.11 4.96 -3.49
CA PHE A 45 0.58 5.06 -2.20
C PHE A 45 0.06 4.05 -1.18
N PHE A 46 -1.25 3.86 -1.11
CA PHE A 46 -1.86 2.87 -0.22
C PHE A 46 -1.40 1.44 -0.56
N THR A 47 -1.43 1.08 -1.85
CA THR A 47 -0.99 -0.24 -2.35
C THR A 47 0.50 -0.45 -2.07
N THR A 48 1.32 0.59 -2.28
CA THR A 48 2.76 0.56 -1.98
C THR A 48 3.01 0.29 -0.49
N ARG A 49 2.27 0.96 0.40
CA ARG A 49 2.43 0.73 1.85
C ARG A 49 1.95 -0.66 2.27
N ASP A 50 0.85 -1.16 1.70
CA ASP A 50 0.28 -2.46 2.04
C ASP A 50 1.17 -3.62 1.56
N ILE A 51 1.79 -3.53 0.37
CA ILE A 51 2.66 -4.58 -0.15
C ILE A 51 3.98 -4.67 0.63
N ILE A 52 4.59 -3.52 1.00
CA ILE A 52 5.85 -3.48 1.77
C ILE A 52 5.68 -4.19 3.13
N LEU A 53 4.51 -4.07 3.75
CA LEU A 53 4.23 -4.71 5.04
C LEU A 53 3.99 -6.23 4.93
N ARG A 54 3.74 -6.74 3.72
CA ARG A 54 3.34 -8.13 3.49
C ARG A 54 4.38 -8.95 2.74
N THR A 55 5.27 -8.33 1.97
CA THR A 55 6.19 -9.02 1.05
C THR A 55 7.50 -8.26 0.86
N ASN A 56 8.64 -8.96 0.88
CA ASN A 56 9.98 -8.40 0.68
C ASN A 56 10.50 -8.52 -0.78
N SER A 57 9.72 -9.13 -1.68
CA SER A 57 10.15 -9.29 -3.08
C SER A 57 9.88 -8.03 -3.90
N PHE A 58 10.95 -7.36 -4.31
CA PHE A 58 10.92 -6.11 -5.09
C PHE A 58 10.11 -6.21 -6.41
N PHE A 59 10.21 -7.34 -7.12
CA PHE A 59 9.52 -7.54 -8.39
C PHE A 59 7.98 -7.49 -8.28
N LEU A 60 7.41 -8.15 -7.26
CA LEU A 60 5.96 -8.13 -7.03
C LEU A 60 5.46 -6.75 -6.64
N MET A 61 6.25 -6.03 -5.84
CA MET A 61 5.95 -4.65 -5.45
C MET A 61 5.93 -3.73 -6.67
N LEU A 62 6.94 -3.79 -7.53
CA LEU A 62 6.99 -3.01 -8.76
C LEU A 62 5.80 -3.34 -9.70
N PHE A 63 5.50 -4.63 -9.88
CA PHE A 63 4.40 -5.08 -10.74
C PHE A 63 3.03 -4.59 -10.24
N CYS A 64 2.79 -4.64 -8.93
CA CYS A 64 1.55 -4.13 -8.33
C CYS A 64 1.41 -2.62 -8.48
N ILE A 65 2.50 -1.87 -8.28
CA ILE A 65 2.50 -0.41 -8.48
C ILE A 65 2.21 -0.08 -9.94
N LEU A 66 2.85 -0.78 -10.88
CA LEU A 66 2.62 -0.60 -12.32
C LEU A 66 1.17 -0.89 -12.71
N ILE A 67 0.58 -1.99 -12.24
CA ILE A 67 -0.81 -2.34 -12.52
C ILE A 67 -1.79 -1.30 -11.99
N VAL A 68 -1.61 -0.84 -10.75
CA VAL A 68 -2.51 0.16 -10.13
C VAL A 68 -2.31 1.54 -10.76
N ALA A 69 -1.09 1.88 -11.18
CA ALA A 69 -0.81 3.13 -11.89
C ALA A 69 -1.40 3.16 -13.31
N LEU A 70 -1.41 2.03 -14.02
CA LEU A 70 -1.93 1.96 -15.40
C LEU A 70 -3.45 1.85 -15.45
N LEU A 71 -4.06 1.10 -14.51
CA LEU A 71 -5.51 0.94 -14.38
C LEU A 71 -5.95 1.22 -12.93
N PRO A 72 -6.10 2.50 -12.52
CA PRO A 72 -6.70 2.82 -11.24
C PRO A 72 -8.14 2.28 -11.18
N GLY A 73 -8.49 1.59 -10.10
CA GLY A 73 -9.76 0.87 -9.97
C GLY A 73 -9.67 -0.62 -10.33
N VAL A 74 -9.56 -0.98 -11.61
CA VAL A 74 -9.49 -2.39 -12.03
C VAL A 74 -8.20 -3.05 -11.55
N GLY A 75 -7.07 -2.35 -11.64
CA GLY A 75 -5.79 -2.82 -11.11
C GLY A 75 -5.83 -3.02 -9.59
N PHE A 76 -6.65 -2.25 -8.88
CA PHE A 76 -6.88 -2.43 -7.44
C PHE A 76 -7.70 -3.69 -7.13
N LEU A 77 -8.70 -4.02 -7.95
CA LEU A 77 -9.46 -5.27 -7.80
C LEU A 77 -8.58 -6.50 -8.07
N ILE A 78 -7.75 -6.45 -9.12
CA ILE A 78 -6.78 -7.51 -9.41
C ILE A 78 -5.73 -7.61 -8.28
N TYR A 79 -5.28 -6.47 -7.75
CA TYR A 79 -4.39 -6.43 -6.58
C TYR A 79 -4.99 -7.18 -5.39
N LEU A 80 -6.28 -6.95 -5.07
CA LEU A 80 -6.94 -7.64 -3.96
C LEU A 80 -6.98 -9.16 -4.14
N LEU A 81 -7.07 -9.67 -5.37
CA LEU A 81 -7.04 -11.10 -5.68
C LEU A 81 -5.64 -11.72 -5.53
N ILE A 82 -4.60 -10.99 -5.92
CA ILE A 82 -3.20 -11.46 -5.83
C ILE A 82 -2.64 -11.32 -4.41
N ARG A 83 -3.25 -10.45 -3.59
CA ARG A 83 -2.79 -10.12 -2.24
C ARG A 83 -2.57 -11.38 -1.40
N PRO A 84 -1.32 -11.70 -1.03
CA PRO A 84 -1.05 -12.86 -0.20
C PRO A 84 -1.69 -12.67 1.18
N SER A 85 -2.44 -13.70 1.62
CA SER A 85 -3.22 -13.66 2.86
C SER A 85 -2.35 -13.73 4.12
N ARG A 86 -1.10 -14.22 4.00
CA ARG A 86 -0.16 -14.38 5.11
C ARG A 86 0.88 -13.27 5.10
N THR A 87 1.06 -12.65 6.25
CA THR A 87 2.06 -11.59 6.42
C THR A 87 3.45 -12.19 6.57
N LEU A 88 4.49 -11.46 6.16
CA LEU A 88 5.88 -11.90 6.28
C LEU A 88 6.25 -12.26 7.74
N LYS A 89 5.70 -11.50 8.68
CA LYS A 89 5.87 -11.70 10.12
C LYS A 89 5.29 -13.03 10.61
N GLU A 90 4.14 -13.46 10.08
CA GLU A 90 3.57 -14.76 10.43
C GLU A 90 4.48 -15.89 9.96
N LYS A 91 5.02 -15.82 8.74
CA LYS A 91 5.96 -16.82 8.22
C LYS A 91 7.25 -16.87 9.03
N GLU A 92 7.80 -15.72 9.39
CA GLU A 92 9.02 -15.65 10.19
C GLU A 92 8.81 -16.19 11.61
N LEU A 93 7.67 -15.85 12.24
CA LEU A 93 7.31 -16.38 13.55
C LEU A 93 7.08 -17.91 13.51
N GLU A 94 6.42 -18.41 12.47
CA GLU A 94 6.17 -19.84 12.27
C GLU A 94 7.50 -20.62 12.10
N ASN A 95 8.46 -20.06 11.37
CA ASN A 95 9.80 -20.64 11.25
C ASN A 95 10.53 -20.66 12.59
N LEU A 96 10.54 -19.55 13.34
CA LEU A 96 11.16 -19.49 14.67
C LEU A 96 10.56 -20.48 15.66
N VAL A 97 9.23 -20.63 15.66
CA VAL A 97 8.53 -21.60 16.50
C VAL A 97 8.92 -23.03 16.12
N ASN A 98 8.99 -23.34 14.81
CA ASN A 98 9.41 -24.65 14.34
C ASN A 98 10.86 -24.97 14.73
N ASP A 99 11.77 -24.02 14.62
CA ASP A 99 13.16 -24.18 15.04
C ASP A 99 13.27 -24.46 16.55
N LEU A 100 12.53 -23.72 17.37
CA LEU A 100 12.46 -23.96 18.83
C LEU A 100 11.95 -25.36 19.16
N ILE A 101 10.89 -25.79 18.48
CA ILE A 101 10.32 -27.14 18.68
C ILE A 101 11.37 -28.20 18.33
N GLN A 102 12.05 -28.06 17.19
CA GLN A 102 13.10 -29.01 16.80
C GLN A 102 14.26 -29.05 17.80
N GLU A 103 14.69 -27.90 18.33
CA GLU A 103 15.75 -27.85 19.33
C GLU A 103 15.33 -28.52 20.65
N VAL A 104 14.10 -28.29 21.12
CA VAL A 104 13.56 -28.92 22.33
C VAL A 104 13.40 -30.43 22.15
N VAL A 105 12.88 -30.88 21.01
CA VAL A 105 12.73 -32.31 20.67
C VAL A 105 14.11 -32.98 20.57
N GLY A 106 15.07 -32.35 19.90
CA GLY A 106 16.46 -32.83 19.80
C GLY A 106 17.15 -32.95 21.16
N LYS A 107 16.98 -31.96 22.04
CA LYS A 107 17.48 -32.01 23.43
C LYS A 107 16.85 -33.14 24.24
N LYS A 108 15.53 -33.39 24.08
CA LYS A 108 14.84 -34.51 24.75
C LYS A 108 15.39 -35.87 24.32
N LEU A 109 15.58 -36.07 23.01
CA LEU A 109 16.12 -37.32 22.45
C LEU A 109 17.54 -37.59 22.96
N ASN A 110 18.40 -36.57 23.00
CA ASN A 110 19.76 -36.71 23.51
C ASN A 110 19.82 -37.03 25.02
N ARG A 111 18.93 -36.45 25.83
CA ARG A 111 18.80 -36.81 27.26
C ARG A 111 18.35 -38.25 27.46
N SER A 112 17.41 -38.73 26.64
CA SER A 112 16.94 -40.12 26.69
C SER A 112 18.06 -41.11 26.36
N LYS A 113 18.82 -40.85 25.29
CA LYS A 113 19.98 -41.67 24.88
C LYS A 113 21.05 -41.75 25.98
N LYS A 114 21.38 -40.63 26.62
CA LYS A 114 22.36 -40.60 27.73
C LYS A 114 21.91 -41.39 28.96
N LYS A 115 20.60 -41.53 29.18
CA LYS A 115 20.05 -42.29 30.30
C LYS A 115 20.13 -43.80 30.05
N VAL A 116 19.95 -44.24 28.80
CA VAL A 116 20.04 -45.66 28.42
C VAL A 116 21.48 -46.18 28.43
N ILE A 117 22.46 -45.35 28.05
CA ILE A 117 23.88 -45.76 28.01
C ILE A 117 24.52 -45.81 29.41
N LYS A 118 23.87 -45.23 30.42
CA LYS A 118 24.37 -45.14 31.80
C LYS A 118 23.73 -46.17 32.75
N VAL A 119 22.94 -47.09 32.20
CA VAL A 119 22.37 -48.28 32.88
C VAL A 119 23.12 -49.50 32.37
#